data_AF-A0A1Y3A0T0-F1
#
_entry.id   AF-A0A1Y3A0T0-F1
#
_cell.length_a   1.000
_cell.length_b   1.000
_cell.length_c   1.000
_cell.angle_alpha   90.00
_cell.angle_beta   90.00
_cell.angle_gamma   90.00
#
_symmetry.space_group_name_H-M   'P 1'
#
loop_
_entity.id
_entity.type
_entity.pdbx_description
1 polymer ?
#
loop_
_entity_poly.entity_id
_entity_poly.type
_entity_poly.pdbx_seq_one_letter_code
_entity_poly.pdbx_strand_id
1 'polypeptide(L)'
;MPSPKPLITALPYFADSASLFSHIADKPWAVFLDSGYPHSQQGRYDILAANPVCTLVTHGDIRKLFSTVQLRNPFDLVKQQLLLINNSPIGCA
;
A
#
# COMPACT_ATOMS: atom_id res chain seq x y z
N MET A 1 11.93 13.32 -14.39
CA MET A 1 11.07 14.23 -13.62
C MET A 1 11.11 13.80 -12.16
N PRO A 2 11.20 14.72 -11.18
CA PRO A 2 11.16 14.35 -9.76
C PRO A 2 9.86 13.62 -9.44
N SER A 3 9.88 12.78 -8.39
CA SER A 3 8.67 12.17 -7.84
C SER A 3 7.60 13.27 -7.64
N PRO A 4 6.34 13.07 -8.08
CA PRO A 4 5.31 14.06 -7.90
C PRO A 4 5.18 14.38 -6.42
N LYS A 5 5.26 15.66 -6.05
CA LYS A 5 4.93 16.08 -4.68
C LYS A 5 3.51 15.60 -4.38
N PRO A 6 3.27 15.00 -3.20
CA PRO A 6 1.93 14.55 -2.84
C PRO A 6 0.98 15.75 -2.85
N LEU A 7 -0.17 15.60 -3.50
CA LEU A 7 -1.25 16.57 -3.39
C LEU A 7 -1.89 16.39 -2.01
N ILE A 8 -1.84 17.45 -1.21
CA ILE A 8 -2.44 17.47 0.13
C ILE A 8 -3.71 18.30 0.05
N THR A 9 -4.84 17.71 0.43
CA THR A 9 -6.14 18.38 0.44
C THR A 9 -6.90 17.93 1.67
N ALA A 10 -7.42 18.89 2.44
CA ALA A 10 -8.26 18.59 3.59
C ALA A 10 -9.66 18.18 3.12
N LEU A 11 -10.16 17.07 3.66
CA LEU A 11 -11.56 16.68 3.53
C LEU A 11 -12.36 17.19 4.74
N PRO A 12 -13.70 17.31 4.63
CA PRO A 12 -14.54 17.47 5.81
C PRO A 12 -14.23 16.39 6.86
N TYR A 13 -14.48 16.67 8.13
CA TYR A 13 -14.26 15.68 9.17
C TYR A 13 -15.35 14.61 9.13
N PHE A 14 -14.93 13.34 9.12
CA PHE A 14 -15.81 12.18 9.20
C PHE A 14 -15.40 11.37 10.43
N ALA A 15 -16.31 11.28 11.41
CA ALA A 15 -16.06 10.50 12.62
C ALA A 15 -16.02 8.98 12.33
N ASP A 16 -16.80 8.53 11.34
CA ASP A 16 -16.78 7.16 10.83
C ASP A 16 -15.99 7.11 9.52
N SER A 17 -14.75 6.63 9.59
CA SER A 17 -13.86 6.47 8.44
C SER A 17 -14.24 5.28 7.55
N ALA A 18 -14.99 4.30 8.06
CA ALA A 18 -15.43 3.15 7.27
C ALA A 18 -16.41 3.58 6.16
N SER A 19 -17.26 4.57 6.44
CA SER A 19 -18.13 5.20 5.44
C SER A 19 -17.33 5.76 4.26
N LEU A 20 -16.15 6.36 4.49
CA LEU A 20 -15.27 6.82 3.41
C LEU A 20 -14.65 5.64 2.65
N PHE A 21 -14.16 4.63 3.36
CA PHE A 21 -13.54 3.46 2.74
C PHE A 21 -14.51 2.68 1.84
N SER A 22 -15.80 2.64 2.18
CA SER A 22 -16.83 1.93 1.40
C SER A 22 -16.86 2.32 -0.09
N HIS A 23 -16.48 3.56 -0.43
CA HIS A 23 -16.45 4.07 -1.80
C HIS A 23 -15.27 3.54 -2.64
N ILE A 24 -14.29 2.92 -1.99
CA ILE A 24 -13.10 2.36 -2.64
C ILE A 24 -12.84 0.90 -2.27
N ALA A 25 -13.72 0.29 -1.46
CA ALA A 25 -13.53 -1.04 -0.92
C ALA A 25 -13.54 -2.14 -2.00
N ASP A 26 -14.21 -1.89 -3.12
CA ASP A 26 -14.28 -2.77 -4.28
C ASP A 26 -13.03 -2.72 -5.17
N LYS A 27 -12.14 -1.75 -4.94
CA LYS A 27 -10.92 -1.60 -5.75
C LYS A 27 -9.91 -2.69 -5.44
N PRO A 28 -9.24 -3.27 -6.45
CA PRO A 28 -8.14 -4.20 -6.22
C PRO A 28 -7.09 -3.58 -5.30
N TRP A 29 -6.64 -4.36 -4.32
CA TRP A 29 -5.64 -3.94 -3.33
C TRP A 29 -6.04 -2.74 -2.45
N ALA A 30 -7.34 -2.47 -2.30
CA ALA A 30 -7.80 -1.53 -1.28
C ALA A 30 -7.42 -2.02 0.13
N VAL A 31 -6.87 -1.13 0.94
CA VAL A 31 -6.43 -1.39 2.31
C VAL A 31 -7.03 -0.36 3.25
N PHE A 32 -7.58 -0.85 4.36
CA PHE A 32 -8.08 -0.05 5.45
C PHE A 32 -7.37 -0.45 6.74
N LEU A 33 -6.67 0.51 7.36
CA LEU A 33 -6.10 0.38 8.69
C LEU A 33 -6.93 1.24 9.64
N ASP A 34 -7.82 0.58 10.37
CA ASP A 34 -8.67 1.18 11.39
C ASP A 34 -7.96 1.19 12.75
N SER A 35 -7.93 2.37 13.38
CA SER A 35 -7.37 2.59 14.71
C SER A 35 -8.25 2.00 15.85
N GLY A 36 -9.49 1.62 15.53
CA GLY A 36 -10.43 0.96 16.42
C GLY A 36 -11.18 1.90 17.35
N TYR A 37 -11.15 3.21 17.10
CA TYR A 37 -11.96 4.18 17.84
C TYR A 37 -13.47 3.92 17.61
N PRO A 38 -14.34 4.04 18.62
CA PRO A 38 -14.09 4.49 20.00
C PRO A 38 -13.69 3.37 20.98
N HIS A 39 -13.66 2.11 20.53
CA HIS A 39 -13.40 0.95 21.39
C HIS A 39 -11.92 0.84 21.81
N SER A 40 -11.02 1.43 21.04
CA SER A 40 -9.61 1.61 21.35
C SER A 40 -9.27 3.10 21.36
N GLN A 41 -8.52 3.53 22.38
CA GLN A 41 -8.00 4.90 22.52
C GLN A 41 -6.51 4.98 22.19
N GLN A 42 -5.86 3.84 21.89
CA GLN A 42 -4.42 3.80 21.59
C GLN A 42 -4.11 4.23 20.15
N GLY A 43 -5.05 4.07 19.24
CA GLY A 43 -4.93 4.48 17.86
C GLY A 43 -5.45 5.91 17.64
N ARG A 44 -4.72 6.70 16.84
CA ARG A 44 -5.03 8.12 16.57
C ARG A 44 -5.49 8.38 15.14
N TYR A 45 -5.07 7.53 14.20
CA TYR A 45 -5.24 7.76 12.78
C TYR A 45 -5.73 6.50 12.11
N ASP A 46 -6.70 6.68 11.22
CA ASP A 46 -7.08 5.69 10.24
C ASP A 46 -6.34 5.97 8.93
N ILE A 47 -5.90 4.91 8.25
CA ILE A 47 -5.21 5.02 6.95
C ILE A 47 -6.00 4.24 5.91
N LEU A 48 -6.37 4.93 4.83
CA LEU A 48 -7.09 4.37 3.70
C LEU A 48 -6.17 4.44 2.48
N ALA A 49 -5.99 3.35 1.76
CA ALA A 49 -5.16 3.28 0.55
C ALA A 49 -5.82 2.41 -0.52
N ALA A 50 -5.61 2.75 -1.79
CA ALA A 50 -6.04 1.96 -2.95
C ALA A 50 -5.19 2.32 -4.18
N ASN A 51 -5.33 1.55 -5.27
CA ASN A 51 -4.64 1.78 -6.54
C ASN A 51 -3.11 1.88 -6.38
N PRO A 52 -2.43 0.82 -5.89
CA PRO A 52 -0.99 0.85 -5.71
C PRO A 52 -0.25 1.03 -7.04
N VAL A 53 0.85 1.79 -7.03
CA VAL A 53 1.74 1.94 -8.20
C VAL A 53 2.56 0.68 -8.50
N CYS A 54 2.71 -0.22 -7.51
CA CYS A 54 3.41 -1.49 -7.62
C CYS A 54 2.92 -2.43 -6.51
N THR A 55 2.73 -3.70 -6.83
CA THR A 55 2.37 -4.76 -5.88
C THR A 55 3.44 -5.82 -5.85
N LEU A 56 3.94 -6.18 -4.66
CA LEU A 56 4.86 -7.29 -4.46
C LEU A 56 4.10 -8.42 -3.79
N VAL A 57 3.98 -9.56 -4.48
CA VAL A 57 3.27 -10.74 -3.98
C VAL A 57 4.27 -11.87 -3.78
N THR A 58 4.36 -12.36 -2.55
CA THR A 58 5.14 -13.54 -2.22
C THR A 58 4.21 -14.73 -2.13
N HIS A 59 4.47 -15.75 -2.93
CA HIS A 59 3.88 -17.06 -2.72
C HIS A 59 4.86 -17.86 -1.85
N GLY A 60 4.36 -18.55 -0.81
CA GLY A 60 5.15 -19.52 -0.07
C GLY A 60 5.68 -20.64 -0.98
N ASP A 61 6.45 -21.60 -0.46
CA ASP A 61 7.14 -22.64 -1.23
C ASP A 61 6.25 -23.41 -2.24
N ILE A 62 6.05 -22.84 -3.43
CA ILE A 62 5.62 -23.57 -4.61
C ILE A 62 6.92 -24.03 -5.27
N ARG A 63 7.40 -25.20 -4.81
CA ARG A 63 8.36 -26.00 -5.57
C ARG A 63 7.66 -26.47 -6.85
N LYS A 64 7.61 -25.62 -7.87
CA LYS A 64 7.50 -26.06 -9.27
C LYS A 64 8.74 -25.60 -9.99
N LEU A 65 9.55 -26.62 -10.26
CA LEU A 65 10.82 -26.62 -10.95
C LEU A 65 10.71 -25.99 -12.34
N PHE A 66 10.68 -24.67 -12.47
CA PHE A 66 10.94 -23.97 -13.73
C PHE A 66 11.73 -22.67 -13.49
N SER A 67 13.05 -22.84 -13.51
CA SER A 67 14.09 -21.94 -14.04
C SER A 67 14.23 -20.47 -13.63
N THR A 68 13.53 -19.90 -12.63
CA THR A 68 14.05 -18.73 -11.88
C THR A 68 13.37 -18.56 -10.52
N VAL A 69 13.68 -19.43 -9.56
CA VAL A 69 13.33 -19.17 -8.15
C VAL A 69 14.21 -18.02 -7.68
N GLN A 70 13.66 -16.80 -7.58
CA GLN A 70 14.35 -15.71 -6.89
C GLN A 70 14.38 -16.05 -5.39
N LEU A 71 15.44 -16.73 -4.97
CA LEU A 71 15.82 -17.04 -3.58
C LEU A 71 16.16 -15.79 -2.73
N ARG A 72 15.65 -14.61 -3.12
CA ARG A 72 15.95 -13.36 -2.41
C ARG A 72 14.95 -13.18 -1.27
N ASN A 73 15.43 -12.66 -0.14
CA ASN A 73 14.57 -12.30 0.98
C ASN A 73 13.53 -11.28 0.48
N PRO A 74 12.22 -11.51 0.69
CA PRO A 74 11.18 -10.61 0.19
C PRO A 74 11.28 -9.19 0.75
N PHE A 75 11.84 -9.01 1.95
CA PHE A 75 12.06 -7.68 2.52
C PHE A 75 13.14 -6.88 1.79
N ASP A 76 14.11 -7.55 1.16
CA ASP A 76 15.11 -6.88 0.32
C ASP A 76 14.47 -6.33 -0.96
N LEU A 77 13.51 -7.05 -1.54
CA LEU A 77 12.74 -6.59 -2.70
C LEU A 77 11.88 -5.37 -2.36
N VAL A 78 11.23 -5.37 -1.19
CA VAL A 78 10.47 -4.20 -0.70
C VAL A 78 11.40 -3.00 -0.54
N LYS A 79 12.56 -3.18 0.10
CA LYS A 79 13.54 -2.10 0.29
C LYS A 79 14.03 -1.54 -1.04
N GLN A 80 14.38 -2.41 -1.99
CA GLN A 80 14.79 -2.01 -3.34
C GLN A 80 13.70 -1.18 -4.02
N GLN A 81 12.45 -1.64 -3.98
CA GLN A 81 11.34 -0.96 -4.64
C GLN A 81 11.04 0.41 -4.04
N LEU A 82 11.09 0.54 -2.70
CA LEU A 82 10.90 1.83 -2.02
C LEU A 82 12.00 2.84 -2.40
N LEU A 83 13.25 2.39 -2.56
CA LEU A 83 14.35 3.25 -3.00
C LEU A 83 14.19 3.69 -4.45
N LEU A 84 13.72 2.80 -5.33
CA LEU A 84 13.45 3.13 -6.74
C LEU A 84 12.34 4.17 -6.87
N ILE A 85 11.24 4.02 -6.14
CA ILE A 85 10.12 4.97 -6.15
C ILE A 85 10.55 6.35 -5.65
N ASN A 86 11.41 6.41 -4.64
CA ASN A 86 11.93 7.68 -4.13
C ASN A 86 12.89 8.38 -5.11
N ASN A 87 13.55 7.62 -5.99
CA ASN A 87 14.64 8.11 -6.85
C ASN A 87 14.30 8.13 -8.36
N SER A 88 13.14 7.63 -8.80
CA SER A 88 12.73 7.59 -10.22
C SER A 88 11.54 8.49 -10.56
N PRO A 89 11.48 9.05 -11.78
CA PRO A 89 10.21 9.48 -12.38
C PRO A 89 9.30 8.26 -12.53
N ILE A 90 8.14 8.29 -11.89
CA ILE A 90 7.18 7.19 -11.85
C ILE A 90 6.77 6.79 -13.28
N GLY A 91 6.98 5.51 -13.60
CA GLY A 91 6.62 4.90 -14.88
C GLY A 91 7.01 3.42 -14.87
N CYS A 92 6.28 2.59 -14.11
CA CYS A 92 6.28 1.16 -14.37
C CYS A 92 5.23 0.90 -15.47
N ALA A 93 5.66 0.21 -16.53
CA ALA A 93 4.92 -0.09 -17.75
C ALA A 93 3.60 -0.81 -17.52
#